data_AF-A0A5C6M3Q3-F1
#
_entry.id   AF-A0A5C6M3Q3-F1
#
_cell.length_a   1.000
_cell.length_b   1.000
_cell.length_c   1.000
_cell.angle_alpha   90.00
_cell.angle_beta   90.00
_cell.angle_gamma   90.00
#
_symmetry.space_group_name_H-M   'P 1'
#
loop_
_entity.id
_entity.type
_entity.pdbx_description
1 polymer ?
#
loop_
_entity_poly.entity_id
_entity_poly.type
_entity_poly.pdbx_seq_one_letter_code
_entity_poly.pdbx_strand_id
1 'polypeptide(L)'
;MQRLKLFSVLCLAALNFQGCASYTEETRDIRQLYRGDQFQTALEKLDASTIKNEDKNRLLYRLEKAMILDRMGDFKKSRNLLIEADKIADELYTVSISRTAASFVMNDGAMDYSGEDYEKVAIHTQLALSFIGTNELESARVQAKKINNKLHEINQQYEKNKNRYSEDAFARFLSGLIFEARGELDDAIIDYGRALELYSSEYARFVVGGVPAALVSSYAQVLSKTWAHRQVGGP
;
A
#
# COMPACT_ATOMS: atom_id res chain seq x y z
N MET A 1 29.06 38.19 25.51
CA MET A 1 27.69 38.20 24.93
C MET A 1 27.55 37.39 23.63
N GLN A 2 28.52 37.41 22.70
CA GLN A 2 28.44 36.62 21.45
C GLN A 2 28.48 35.09 21.64
N ARG A 3 29.25 34.57 22.60
CA ARG A 3 29.31 33.11 22.90
C ARG A 3 28.00 32.55 23.49
N LEU A 4 27.22 33.39 24.18
CA LEU A 4 25.91 33.02 24.72
C LEU A 4 24.85 32.93 23.60
N LYS A 5 24.91 33.87 22.64
CA LYS A 5 24.04 33.85 21.43
C LYS A 5 24.34 32.66 20.51
N LEU A 6 25.61 32.26 20.39
CA LEU A 6 26.00 31.07 19.62
C LEU A 6 25.45 29.77 20.23
N PHE A 7 25.43 29.67 21.55
CA PHE A 7 24.85 28.52 22.27
C PHE A 7 23.32 28.44 22.12
N SER A 8 22.63 29.58 22.13
CA SER A 8 21.18 29.64 21.93
C SER A 8 20.75 29.28 20.51
N VAL A 9 21.52 29.67 19.48
CA VAL A 9 21.25 29.29 18.08
C VAL A 9 21.52 27.80 17.84
N LEU A 10 22.54 27.23 18.50
CA LEU A 10 22.86 25.80 18.40
C LEU A 10 21.80 24.92 19.08
N CYS A 11 21.19 25.37 20.18
CA CYS A 11 20.09 24.66 20.84
C CYS A 11 18.78 24.70 20.02
N LEU A 12 18.45 25.82 19.37
CA LEU A 12 17.28 25.89 18.49
C LEU A 12 17.41 25.00 17.25
N ALA A 13 18.62 24.81 16.72
CA ALA A 13 18.86 23.91 15.59
C ALA A 13 18.67 22.42 15.98
N ALA A 14 18.96 22.03 17.22
CA ALA A 14 18.78 20.66 17.71
C ALA A 14 17.30 20.28 18.00
N LEU A 15 16.41 21.26 18.14
CA LEU A 15 14.98 21.05 18.40
C LEU A 15 14.16 20.66 17.16
N ASN A 16 14.74 20.69 15.96
CA ASN A 16 14.00 20.50 14.70
C ASN A 16 14.04 19.07 14.13
N PHE A 17 14.67 18.10 14.82
CA PHE A 17 14.75 16.70 14.35
C PHE A 17 13.79 15.73 15.06
N GLN A 18 12.87 16.22 15.91
CA GLN A 18 12.06 15.36 16.78
C GLN A 18 10.88 14.66 16.06
N GLY A 19 10.53 15.04 14.83
CA GLY A 19 9.34 14.55 14.13
C GLY A 19 9.37 13.06 13.78
N CYS A 20 10.41 12.58 13.07
CA CYS A 20 10.46 11.19 12.59
C CYS A 20 10.80 10.16 13.68
N ALA A 21 11.58 10.58 14.69
CA ALA A 21 11.89 9.72 15.83
C ALA A 21 10.67 9.49 16.74
N SER A 22 9.80 10.48 16.88
CA SER A 22 8.68 10.43 17.84
C SER A 22 7.65 9.35 17.51
N TYR A 23 7.17 9.27 16.27
CA TYR A 23 6.16 8.25 15.90
C TYR A 23 6.72 6.83 16.01
N THR A 24 7.95 6.63 15.51
CA THR A 24 8.63 5.34 15.54
C THR A 24 8.81 4.85 16.98
N GLU A 25 9.24 5.72 17.89
CA GLU A 25 9.39 5.40 19.31
C GLU A 25 8.02 5.17 19.98
N GLU A 26 7.04 6.04 19.75
CA GLU A 26 5.70 5.94 20.36
C GLU A 26 4.98 4.63 19.98
N THR A 27 5.17 4.15 18.74
CA THR A 27 4.58 2.88 18.26
C THR A 27 5.42 1.64 18.49
N ARG A 28 6.65 1.77 19.02
CA ARG A 28 7.59 0.65 19.18
C ARG A 28 6.96 -0.53 19.92
N ASP A 29 6.32 -0.24 21.05
CA ASP A 29 5.68 -1.26 21.87
C ASP A 29 4.42 -1.84 21.20
N ILE A 30 3.65 -1.03 20.47
CA ILE A 30 2.47 -1.50 19.71
C ILE A 30 2.93 -2.52 18.66
N ARG A 31 4.00 -2.20 17.91
CA ARG A 31 4.57 -3.09 16.90
C ARG A 31 5.17 -4.37 17.51
N GLN A 32 5.71 -4.28 18.73
CA GLN A 32 6.17 -5.47 19.47
C GLN A 32 4.99 -6.37 19.85
N LEU A 33 3.91 -5.81 20.38
CA LEU A 33 2.69 -6.54 20.72
C LEU A 33 2.08 -7.21 19.48
N TYR A 34 1.98 -6.48 18.37
CA TYR A 34 1.48 -7.02 17.09
C TYR A 34 2.32 -8.21 16.61
N ARG A 35 3.66 -8.10 16.64
CA ARG A 35 4.55 -9.21 16.26
C ARG A 35 4.51 -10.40 17.22
N GLY A 36 4.10 -10.19 18.46
CA GLY A 36 3.89 -11.24 19.46
C GLY A 36 2.49 -11.85 19.44
N ASP A 37 1.68 -11.57 18.40
CA ASP A 37 0.27 -11.98 18.27
C ASP A 37 -0.65 -11.49 19.42
N GLN A 38 -0.23 -10.46 20.15
CA GLN A 38 -0.98 -9.84 21.25
C GLN A 38 -1.88 -8.71 20.72
N PHE A 39 -2.75 -9.03 19.76
CA PHE A 39 -3.51 -8.03 18.98
C PHE A 39 -4.47 -7.19 19.82
N GLN A 40 -5.18 -7.80 20.78
CA GLN A 40 -6.10 -7.09 21.66
C GLN A 40 -5.38 -6.01 22.47
N THR A 41 -4.23 -6.34 23.05
CA THR A 41 -3.40 -5.39 23.81
C THR A 41 -2.76 -4.35 22.91
N ALA A 42 -2.35 -4.73 21.69
CA ALA A 42 -1.87 -3.78 20.68
C ALA A 42 -2.95 -2.74 20.34
N LEU A 43 -4.20 -3.18 20.16
CA LEU A 43 -5.34 -2.32 19.87
C LEU A 43 -5.63 -1.34 21.01
N GLU A 44 -5.68 -1.84 22.25
CA GLU A 44 -5.89 -1.01 23.44
C GLU A 44 -4.80 0.06 23.59
N LYS A 45 -3.53 -0.33 23.35
CA LYS A 45 -2.40 0.60 23.42
C LYS A 45 -2.42 1.62 22.28
N LEU A 46 -2.79 1.22 21.07
CA LEU A 46 -2.97 2.13 19.94
C LEU A 46 -4.11 3.13 20.20
N ASP A 47 -5.23 2.68 20.77
CA ASP A 47 -6.38 3.53 21.06
C ASP A 47 -6.16 4.50 22.23
N ALA A 48 -5.23 4.17 23.13
CA ALA A 48 -4.76 5.05 24.20
C ALA A 48 -3.60 5.98 23.77
N SER A 49 -3.01 5.78 22.60
CA SER A 49 -1.87 6.59 22.12
C SER A 49 -2.28 8.00 21.73
N THR A 50 -1.33 8.94 21.72
CA THR A 50 -1.61 10.33 21.33
C THR A 50 -1.79 10.48 19.83
N ILE A 51 -1.19 9.57 19.05
CA ILE A 51 -1.27 9.46 17.58
C ILE A 51 -2.70 9.53 17.05
N LYS A 52 -3.68 8.97 17.77
CA LYS A 52 -5.10 9.01 17.37
C LYS A 52 -5.62 10.43 17.16
N ASN A 53 -5.09 11.40 17.90
CA ASN A 53 -5.51 12.80 17.87
C ASN A 53 -4.59 13.67 17.02
N GLU A 54 -3.56 13.10 16.38
CA GLU A 54 -2.62 13.83 15.56
C GLU A 54 -3.10 13.85 14.10
N ASP A 55 -3.53 15.02 13.61
CA ASP A 55 -3.95 15.19 12.21
C ASP A 55 -2.85 14.74 11.22
N LYS A 56 -1.59 15.07 11.51
CA LYS A 56 -0.43 14.68 10.70
C LYS A 56 -0.29 13.16 10.49
N ASN A 57 -0.77 12.35 11.43
CA ASN A 57 -0.62 10.89 11.44
C ASN A 57 -1.96 10.17 11.22
N ARG A 58 -3.00 10.90 10.80
CA ARG A 58 -4.36 10.37 10.65
C ARG A 58 -4.46 9.21 9.65
N LEU A 59 -3.65 9.22 8.59
CA LEU A 59 -3.55 8.09 7.64
C LEU A 59 -2.94 6.87 8.33
N LEU A 60 -1.77 7.06 8.92
CA LEU A 60 -0.97 5.99 9.51
C LEU A 60 -1.68 5.32 10.70
N TYR A 61 -2.40 6.10 11.53
CA TYR A 61 -3.26 5.56 12.59
C TYR A 61 -4.31 4.59 12.05
N ARG A 62 -4.95 4.92 10.92
CA ARG A 62 -5.99 4.06 10.31
C ARG A 62 -5.40 2.78 9.74
N LEU A 63 -4.24 2.87 9.09
CA LEU A 63 -3.54 1.71 8.54
C LEU A 63 -3.15 0.73 9.65
N GLU A 64 -2.48 1.20 10.70
CA GLU A 64 -2.10 0.39 11.87
C GLU A 64 -3.32 -0.27 12.54
N LYS A 65 -4.37 0.52 12.79
CA LYS A 65 -5.59 0.02 13.43
C LYS A 65 -6.30 -1.02 12.57
N ALA A 66 -6.38 -0.79 11.26
CA ALA A 66 -6.98 -1.74 10.34
C ALA A 66 -6.22 -3.07 10.35
N MET A 67 -4.88 -3.04 10.33
CA MET A 67 -4.08 -4.26 10.37
C MET A 67 -4.29 -5.06 11.64
N ILE A 68 -4.33 -4.40 12.80
CA ILE A 68 -4.61 -5.07 14.07
C ILE A 68 -6.00 -5.72 14.05
N LEU A 69 -7.02 -5.00 13.59
CA LEU A 69 -8.39 -5.51 13.51
C LEU A 69 -8.54 -6.68 12.52
N ASP A 70 -7.82 -6.64 11.40
CA ASP A 70 -7.79 -7.72 10.42
C ASP A 70 -7.25 -9.02 11.05
N ARG A 71 -6.16 -8.93 11.83
CA ARG A 71 -5.60 -10.07 12.56
C ARG A 71 -6.50 -10.61 13.66
N MET A 72 -7.40 -9.78 14.19
CA MET A 72 -8.43 -10.17 15.14
C MET A 72 -9.69 -10.77 14.48
N GLY A 73 -9.74 -10.81 13.14
CA GLY A 73 -10.90 -11.28 12.39
C GLY A 73 -12.05 -10.26 12.30
N ASP A 74 -11.84 -9.03 12.77
CA ASP A 74 -12.82 -7.93 12.63
C ASP A 74 -12.69 -7.27 11.26
N PHE A 75 -12.86 -8.07 10.20
CA PHE A 75 -12.67 -7.68 8.81
C PHE A 75 -13.56 -6.50 8.43
N LYS A 76 -14.77 -6.40 8.98
CA LYS A 76 -15.68 -5.30 8.67
C LYS A 76 -15.13 -3.96 9.17
N LYS A 77 -14.64 -3.89 10.41
CA LYS A 77 -14.03 -2.65 10.93
C LYS A 77 -12.72 -2.35 10.23
N SER A 78 -11.88 -3.36 9.98
CA SER A 78 -10.65 -3.22 9.21
C SER A 78 -10.90 -2.60 7.82
N ARG A 79 -11.82 -3.17 7.04
CA ARG A 79 -12.17 -2.66 5.71
C ARG A 79 -12.67 -1.23 5.73
N ASN A 80 -13.52 -0.88 6.70
CA ASN A 80 -14.00 0.50 6.84
C ASN A 80 -12.83 1.49 7.04
N LEU A 81 -11.87 1.13 7.90
CA LEU A 81 -10.68 1.94 8.14
C LEU A 81 -9.78 2.03 6.91
N LEU A 82 -9.60 0.94 6.15
CA LEU A 82 -8.84 0.95 4.90
C LEU A 82 -9.52 1.80 3.81
N ILE A 83 -10.85 1.78 3.72
CA ILE A 83 -11.61 2.64 2.79
C ILE A 83 -11.49 4.11 3.20
N GLU A 84 -11.46 4.42 4.49
CA GLU A 84 -11.16 5.78 4.95
C GLU A 84 -9.71 6.18 4.67
N ALA A 85 -8.76 5.27 4.88
CA ALA A 85 -7.34 5.48 4.59
C ALA A 85 -7.11 5.78 3.10
N ASP A 86 -7.77 5.06 2.20
CA ASP A 86 -7.76 5.30 0.74
C ASP A 86 -8.12 6.76 0.42
N LYS A 87 -9.22 7.25 0.99
CA LYS A 87 -9.69 8.63 0.78
C LYS A 87 -8.69 9.67 1.29
N ILE A 88 -8.12 9.43 2.47
CA ILE A 88 -7.13 10.34 3.07
C ILE A 88 -5.84 10.35 2.23
N ALA A 89 -5.40 9.18 1.76
CA ALA A 89 -4.22 9.08 0.91
C ALA A 89 -4.41 9.85 -0.41
N ASP A 90 -5.57 9.73 -1.06
CA ASP A 90 -5.89 10.48 -2.28
C ASP A 90 -5.99 11.99 -2.05
N GLU A 91 -6.57 12.42 -0.92
CA GLU A 91 -6.64 13.83 -0.52
C GLU A 91 -5.23 14.41 -0.33
N LEU A 92 -4.40 13.76 0.47
CA LEU A 92 -3.04 14.20 0.78
C LEU A 92 -2.13 14.15 -0.45
N TYR A 93 -2.32 13.19 -1.34
CA TYR A 93 -1.62 13.10 -2.61
C TYR A 93 -1.95 14.25 -3.55
N THR A 94 -3.24 14.60 -3.68
CA THR A 94 -3.70 15.73 -4.49
C THR A 94 -3.12 17.07 -3.98
N VAL A 95 -3.10 17.25 -2.65
CA VAL A 95 -2.48 18.42 -2.01
C VAL A 95 -0.98 18.47 -2.28
N SER A 96 -0.28 17.34 -2.18
CA SER A 96 1.15 17.25 -2.45
C SER A 96 1.49 17.69 -3.88
N ILE A 97 0.80 17.15 -4.89
CA ILE A 97 1.00 17.51 -6.31
C ILE A 97 0.71 18.99 -6.55
N SER A 98 -0.41 19.49 -6.03
CA SER A 98 -0.81 20.90 -6.19
C SER A 98 0.21 21.85 -5.54
N ARG A 99 0.80 21.43 -4.41
CA ARG A 99 1.82 22.21 -3.71
C ARG A 99 3.19 22.11 -4.39
N THR A 100 3.57 20.98 -4.99
CA THR A 100 4.77 20.88 -5.84
C THR A 100 4.70 21.81 -7.06
N ALA A 101 3.51 22.11 -7.58
CA ALA A 101 3.33 23.15 -8.59
C ALA A 101 3.47 24.59 -8.02
N ALA A 102 3.31 24.76 -6.70
CA ALA A 102 3.37 26.04 -5.98
C ALA A 102 4.61 26.21 -5.08
N SER A 103 5.56 25.26 -5.08
CA SER A 103 6.55 25.04 -4.01
C SER A 103 7.81 25.92 -4.11
N PHE A 104 7.62 27.24 -4.14
CA PHE A 104 8.67 28.18 -3.74
C PHE A 104 8.52 28.69 -2.30
N VAL A 105 7.47 28.32 -1.53
CA VAL A 105 7.08 29.11 -0.35
C VAL A 105 6.89 28.35 0.98
N MET A 106 6.85 27.00 1.08
CA MET A 106 6.47 26.36 2.36
C MET A 106 7.42 25.27 2.88
N ASN A 107 7.60 25.29 4.22
CA ASN A 107 8.48 24.46 5.04
C ASN A 107 7.96 22.99 5.13
N ASP A 108 8.84 22.03 4.84
CA ASP A 108 8.54 20.58 4.77
C ASP A 108 8.18 19.92 6.11
N GLY A 109 8.55 20.52 7.26
CA GLY A 109 8.40 19.90 8.58
C GLY A 109 6.98 19.84 9.18
N ALA A 110 5.97 20.36 8.49
CA ALA A 110 4.58 20.47 8.97
C ALA A 110 3.55 19.73 8.08
N MET A 111 4.02 18.84 7.21
CA MET A 111 3.16 18.11 6.27
C MET A 111 2.55 16.87 6.94
N ASP A 112 1.26 16.64 6.69
CA ASP A 112 0.61 15.37 7.00
C ASP A 112 1.31 14.22 6.26
N TYR A 113 1.40 13.06 6.91
CA TYR A 113 1.92 11.86 6.29
C TYR A 113 0.98 11.39 5.16
N SER A 114 1.41 11.58 3.91
CA SER A 114 0.62 11.31 2.70
C SER A 114 0.61 9.85 2.25
N GLY A 115 1.40 9.00 2.89
CA GLY A 115 1.59 7.60 2.51
C GLY A 115 2.52 7.43 1.32
N GLU A 116 3.35 6.39 1.40
CA GLU A 116 4.23 5.99 0.30
C GLU A 116 3.44 5.36 -0.85
N ASP A 117 4.00 5.38 -2.05
CA ASP A 117 3.30 4.89 -3.25
C ASP A 117 2.94 3.40 -3.14
N TYR A 118 3.78 2.60 -2.47
CA TYR A 118 3.50 1.19 -2.19
C TYR A 118 2.37 1.00 -1.19
N GLU A 119 2.20 1.89 -0.21
CA GLU A 119 1.14 1.78 0.80
C GLU A 119 -0.23 2.03 0.17
N LYS A 120 -0.31 2.96 -0.78
CA LYS A 120 -1.54 3.24 -1.54
C LYS A 120 -2.03 2.02 -2.30
N VAL A 121 -1.10 1.25 -2.90
CA VAL A 121 -1.43 -0.02 -3.55
C VAL A 121 -1.76 -1.09 -2.50
N ALA A 122 -0.99 -1.15 -1.41
CA ALA A 122 -1.19 -2.13 -0.34
C ALA A 122 -2.57 -2.01 0.33
N ILE A 123 -3.17 -0.81 0.43
CA ILE A 123 -4.55 -0.63 0.90
C ILE A 123 -5.52 -1.50 0.10
N HIS A 124 -5.46 -1.44 -1.23
CA HIS A 124 -6.33 -2.23 -2.10
C HIS A 124 -5.97 -3.72 -2.08
N THR A 125 -4.68 -4.05 -2.01
CA THR A 125 -4.22 -5.44 -1.84
C THR A 125 -4.80 -6.06 -0.57
N GLN A 126 -4.75 -5.35 0.56
CA GLN A 126 -5.32 -5.83 1.83
C GLN A 126 -6.84 -5.91 1.78
N LEU A 127 -7.53 -4.93 1.18
CA LEU A 127 -8.98 -4.99 0.98
C LEU A 127 -9.37 -6.20 0.11
N ALA A 128 -8.64 -6.46 -0.97
CA ALA A 128 -8.86 -7.60 -1.85
C ALA A 128 -8.72 -8.93 -1.11
N LEU A 129 -7.62 -9.12 -0.37
CA LEU A 129 -7.38 -10.30 0.47
C LEU A 129 -8.48 -10.48 1.51
N SER A 130 -8.88 -9.38 2.16
CA SER A 130 -9.95 -9.41 3.15
C SER A 130 -11.26 -9.88 2.51
N PHE A 131 -11.67 -9.32 1.36
CA PHE A 131 -12.90 -9.72 0.65
C PHE A 131 -12.84 -11.17 0.13
N ILE A 132 -11.68 -11.63 -0.33
CA ILE A 132 -11.48 -13.05 -0.68
C ILE A 132 -11.72 -13.94 0.56
N GLY A 133 -11.20 -13.54 1.72
CA GLY A 133 -11.36 -14.27 2.98
C GLY A 133 -12.81 -14.44 3.45
N THR A 134 -13.74 -13.60 2.96
CA THR A 134 -15.19 -13.71 3.24
C THR A 134 -16.00 -14.09 2.00
N ASN A 135 -15.35 -14.60 0.94
CA ASN A 135 -15.98 -15.02 -0.31
C ASN A 135 -16.77 -13.92 -1.04
N GLU A 136 -16.39 -12.65 -0.85
CA GLU A 136 -16.98 -11.48 -1.51
C GLU A 136 -16.21 -11.12 -2.78
N LEU A 137 -16.23 -12.04 -3.76
CA LEU A 137 -15.36 -11.98 -4.93
C LEU A 137 -15.61 -10.74 -5.82
N GLU A 138 -16.84 -10.23 -5.89
CA GLU A 138 -17.13 -8.98 -6.62
C GLU A 138 -16.45 -7.76 -5.99
N SER A 139 -16.47 -7.68 -4.65
CA SER A 139 -15.79 -6.63 -3.92
C SER A 139 -14.27 -6.73 -4.10
N ALA A 140 -13.72 -7.95 -4.09
CA ALA A 140 -12.31 -8.19 -4.40
C ALA A 140 -11.97 -7.74 -5.83
N ARG A 141 -12.85 -7.99 -6.80
CA ARG A 141 -12.68 -7.56 -8.20
C ARG A 141 -12.64 -6.04 -8.36
N VAL A 142 -13.43 -5.30 -7.57
CA VAL A 142 -13.33 -3.84 -7.52
C VAL A 142 -11.95 -3.41 -7.02
N GLN A 143 -11.40 -4.08 -6.00
CA GLN A 143 -10.07 -3.77 -5.49
C GLN A 143 -8.97 -4.14 -6.49
N ALA A 144 -9.09 -5.24 -7.22
CA ALA A 144 -8.18 -5.60 -8.32
C ALA A 144 -8.09 -4.48 -9.38
N LYS A 145 -9.25 -3.91 -9.77
CA LYS A 145 -9.29 -2.74 -10.65
C LYS A 145 -8.62 -1.51 -10.04
N LYS A 146 -8.82 -1.26 -8.73
CA LYS A 146 -8.17 -0.16 -8.04
C LYS A 146 -6.66 -0.32 -7.92
N ILE A 147 -6.15 -1.54 -7.69
CA ILE A 147 -4.71 -1.86 -7.75
C ILE A 147 -4.15 -1.44 -9.11
N ASN A 148 -4.79 -1.90 -10.20
CA ASN A 148 -4.34 -1.61 -11.55
C ASN A 148 -4.35 -0.11 -11.87
N ASN A 149 -5.39 0.61 -11.45
CA ASN A 149 -5.49 2.06 -11.63
C ASN A 149 -4.41 2.80 -10.83
N LYS A 150 -4.19 2.44 -9.55
CA LYS A 150 -3.21 3.11 -8.70
C LYS A 150 -1.78 2.90 -9.22
N LEU A 151 -1.45 1.69 -9.66
CA LEU A 151 -0.16 1.40 -10.32
C LEU A 151 0.00 2.21 -11.61
N HIS A 152 -1.08 2.38 -12.39
CA HIS A 152 -1.04 3.20 -13.59
C HIS A 152 -0.80 4.69 -13.27
N GLU A 153 -1.51 5.24 -12.28
CA GLU A 153 -1.35 6.62 -11.81
C GLU A 153 0.10 6.88 -11.34
N ILE A 154 0.65 5.98 -10.53
CA ILE A 154 2.04 6.06 -10.04
C ILE A 154 3.03 6.05 -11.21
N ASN A 155 2.86 5.14 -12.18
CA ASN A 155 3.72 5.05 -13.35
C ASN A 155 3.72 6.32 -14.22
N GLN A 156 2.55 6.91 -14.45
CA GLN A 156 2.43 8.14 -15.23
C GLN A 156 3.22 9.32 -14.62
N GLN A 157 3.43 9.32 -13.30
CA GLN A 157 4.17 10.39 -12.64
C GLN A 157 5.68 10.23 -12.73
N TYR A 158 6.16 8.99 -12.83
CA TYR A 158 7.59 8.67 -12.81
C TYR A 158 8.13 8.21 -14.15
N GLU A 159 7.49 8.59 -15.28
CA GLU A 159 7.93 8.24 -16.65
C GLU A 159 9.45 8.47 -16.90
N LYS A 160 10.08 9.40 -16.16
CA LYS A 160 11.51 9.71 -16.27
C LYS A 160 12.40 9.15 -15.15
N ASN A 161 11.86 8.55 -14.09
CA ASN A 161 12.60 8.10 -12.91
C ASN A 161 12.33 6.62 -12.56
N LYS A 162 13.08 5.72 -13.19
CA LYS A 162 12.96 4.25 -13.04
C LYS A 162 13.32 3.66 -11.66
N ASN A 163 13.78 4.46 -10.70
CA ASN A 163 14.27 4.00 -9.39
C ASN A 163 13.25 4.13 -8.25
N ARG A 164 11.97 4.35 -8.58
CA ARG A 164 10.89 4.51 -7.61
C ARG A 164 9.85 3.40 -7.80
N TYR A 165 9.17 3.02 -6.71
CA TYR A 165 8.07 2.05 -6.76
C TYR A 165 7.07 2.43 -7.85
N SER A 166 6.88 1.53 -8.80
CA SER A 166 6.11 1.77 -10.04
C SER A 166 5.18 0.59 -10.35
N GLU A 167 5.64 -0.63 -10.07
CA GLU A 167 4.92 -1.87 -10.27
C GLU A 167 5.10 -2.82 -9.07
N ASP A 168 4.13 -3.71 -8.87
CA ASP A 168 4.15 -4.69 -7.78
C ASP A 168 3.76 -6.08 -8.28
N ALA A 169 4.73 -7.00 -8.23
CA ALA A 169 4.59 -8.35 -8.75
C ALA A 169 3.51 -9.15 -8.03
N PHE A 170 3.39 -8.98 -6.71
CA PHE A 170 2.40 -9.69 -5.92
C PHE A 170 0.99 -9.12 -6.13
N ALA A 171 0.85 -7.79 -6.15
CA ALA A 171 -0.43 -7.13 -6.39
C ALA A 171 -0.98 -7.48 -7.79
N ARG A 172 -0.11 -7.51 -8.81
CA ARG A 172 -0.46 -7.98 -10.16
C ARG A 172 -0.87 -9.45 -10.14
N PHE A 173 -0.12 -10.32 -9.48
CA PHE A 173 -0.48 -11.73 -9.40
C PHE A 173 -1.84 -11.94 -8.71
N LEU A 174 -2.09 -11.25 -7.59
CA LEU A 174 -3.37 -11.28 -6.88
C LEU A 174 -4.53 -10.77 -7.75
N SER A 175 -4.33 -9.66 -8.46
CA SER A 175 -5.31 -9.11 -9.39
C SER A 175 -5.67 -10.13 -10.50
N GLY A 176 -4.66 -10.79 -11.08
CA GLY A 176 -4.86 -11.85 -12.07
C GLY A 176 -5.67 -13.03 -11.54
N LEU A 177 -5.40 -13.49 -10.30
CA LEU A 177 -6.18 -14.54 -9.64
C LEU A 177 -7.65 -14.15 -9.47
N ILE A 178 -7.92 -12.89 -9.08
CA ILE A 178 -9.27 -12.38 -8.89
C ILE A 178 -10.02 -12.30 -10.22
N PHE A 179 -9.38 -11.80 -11.28
CA PHE A 179 -9.98 -11.74 -12.61
C PHE A 179 -10.23 -13.13 -13.19
N GLU A 180 -9.29 -14.06 -13.04
CA GLU A 180 -9.48 -15.45 -13.46
C GLU A 180 -10.69 -16.07 -12.75
N ALA A 181 -10.80 -15.88 -11.43
CA ALA A 181 -11.91 -16.40 -10.64
C ALA A 181 -13.27 -15.79 -11.05
N ARG A 182 -13.28 -14.60 -11.66
CA ARG A 182 -14.49 -13.96 -12.23
C ARG A 182 -14.75 -14.33 -13.69
N GLY A 183 -13.86 -15.08 -14.33
CA GLY A 183 -13.93 -15.39 -15.76
C GLY A 183 -13.49 -14.23 -16.67
N GLU A 184 -12.90 -13.17 -16.11
CA GLU A 184 -12.33 -12.03 -16.84
C GLU A 184 -10.93 -12.41 -17.37
N LEU A 185 -10.89 -13.37 -18.29
CA LEU A 185 -9.63 -14.04 -18.70
C LEU A 185 -8.63 -13.11 -19.39
N ASP A 186 -9.10 -12.12 -20.15
CA ASP A 186 -8.21 -11.16 -20.83
C ASP A 186 -7.49 -10.26 -19.81
N ASP A 187 -8.20 -9.76 -18.80
CA ASP A 187 -7.62 -8.99 -17.70
C ASP A 187 -6.64 -9.84 -16.88
N ALA A 188 -7.00 -11.12 -16.62
CA ALA A 188 -6.13 -12.06 -15.92
C ALA A 188 -4.81 -12.32 -16.67
N ILE A 189 -4.86 -12.49 -18.00
CA ILE A 189 -3.66 -12.67 -18.85
C ILE A 189 -2.72 -11.48 -18.73
N ILE A 190 -3.27 -10.26 -18.79
CA ILE A 190 -2.48 -9.03 -18.71
C ILE A 190 -1.74 -8.96 -17.37
N ASP A 191 -2.46 -9.18 -16.27
CA ASP A 191 -1.90 -9.06 -14.93
C ASP A 191 -0.93 -10.20 -14.58
N TYR A 192 -1.21 -11.44 -15.01
CA TYR A 192 -0.25 -12.54 -14.89
C TYR A 192 1.02 -12.31 -15.71
N GLY A 193 0.89 -11.79 -16.93
CA GLY A 193 2.04 -11.47 -17.77
C GLY A 193 2.95 -10.42 -17.11
N ARG A 194 2.36 -9.34 -16.58
CA ARG A 194 3.09 -8.31 -15.83
C ARG A 194 3.77 -8.87 -14.57
N ALA A 195 3.03 -9.67 -13.78
CA ALA A 195 3.60 -10.31 -12.59
C ALA A 195 4.80 -11.20 -12.95
N LEU A 196 4.68 -12.00 -14.01
CA LEU A 196 5.75 -12.88 -14.49
C LEU A 196 6.98 -12.09 -14.91
N GLU A 197 6.79 -11.00 -15.65
CA GLU A 197 7.88 -10.11 -16.06
C GLU A 197 8.62 -9.53 -14.86
N LEU A 198 7.90 -9.02 -13.86
CA LEU A 198 8.48 -8.43 -12.65
C LEU A 198 9.25 -9.46 -11.82
N TYR A 199 8.68 -10.65 -11.61
CA TYR A 199 9.36 -11.75 -10.93
C TYR A 199 10.61 -12.24 -11.67
N SER A 200 10.59 -12.20 -13.00
CA SER A 200 11.70 -12.65 -13.85
C SER A 200 12.80 -11.60 -14.03
N SER A 201 12.54 -10.34 -13.67
CA SER A 201 13.46 -9.21 -13.87
C SER A 201 13.81 -8.52 -12.55
N GLU A 202 13.04 -7.52 -12.13
CA GLU A 202 13.33 -6.65 -10.99
C GLU A 202 13.42 -7.42 -9.67
N TYR A 203 12.55 -8.42 -9.49
CA TYR A 203 12.44 -9.21 -8.27
C TYR A 203 13.33 -10.46 -8.27
N ALA A 204 13.93 -10.81 -9.41
CA ALA A 204 14.73 -12.03 -9.57
C ALA A 204 15.90 -12.11 -8.58
N ARG A 205 16.45 -10.96 -8.18
CA ARG A 205 17.54 -10.86 -7.19
C ARG A 205 17.09 -10.88 -5.73
N PHE A 206 15.80 -10.69 -5.46
CA PHE A 206 15.25 -10.54 -4.12
C PHE A 206 14.41 -11.74 -3.67
N VAL A 207 13.79 -12.46 -4.60
CA VAL A 207 12.91 -13.59 -4.29
C VAL A 207 13.69 -14.89 -4.31
N VAL A 208 13.97 -15.42 -3.12
CA VAL A 208 14.55 -16.76 -2.95
C VAL A 208 13.57 -17.79 -3.48
N GLY A 209 13.89 -18.43 -4.60
CA GLY A 209 13.01 -19.38 -5.30
C GLY A 209 12.49 -18.90 -6.66
N GLY A 210 12.76 -17.64 -7.05
CA GLY A 210 12.40 -17.12 -8.37
C GLY A 210 10.90 -16.91 -8.57
N VAL A 211 10.42 -17.13 -9.79
CA VAL A 211 9.00 -16.95 -10.15
C VAL A 211 8.11 -17.96 -9.39
N PRO A 212 7.02 -17.53 -8.74
CA PRO A 212 6.09 -18.44 -8.07
C PRO A 212 5.51 -19.49 -9.04
N ALA A 213 5.62 -20.78 -8.71
CA ALA A 213 5.10 -21.87 -9.55
C ALA A 213 3.58 -21.76 -9.79
N ALA A 214 2.85 -21.27 -8.78
CA ALA A 214 1.41 -21.00 -8.89
C ALA A 214 1.10 -19.95 -9.96
N LEU A 215 1.89 -18.88 -10.05
CA LEU A 215 1.74 -17.87 -11.10
C LEU A 215 1.94 -18.48 -12.49
N VAL A 216 2.99 -19.27 -12.68
CA VAL A 216 3.27 -19.92 -13.97
C VAL A 216 2.12 -20.85 -14.37
N SER A 217 1.61 -21.63 -13.41
CA SER A 217 0.54 -22.59 -13.64
C SER A 217 -0.79 -21.92 -13.95
N SER A 218 -1.19 -20.91 -13.17
CA SER A 218 -2.41 -20.12 -13.43
C SER A 218 -2.33 -19.40 -14.77
N TYR A 219 -1.19 -18.80 -15.10
CA TYR A 219 -1.03 -18.11 -16.38
C TYR A 219 -1.16 -19.06 -17.58
N ALA A 220 -0.47 -20.21 -17.53
CA ALA A 220 -0.57 -21.24 -18.57
C ALA A 220 -2.00 -21.76 -18.72
N GLN A 221 -2.71 -21.95 -17.60
CA GLN A 221 -4.11 -22.37 -17.61
C GLN A 221 -5.00 -21.35 -18.31
N VAL A 222 -4.89 -20.06 -18.00
CA VAL A 222 -5.71 -19.03 -18.64
C VAL A 222 -5.40 -18.89 -20.14
N LEU A 223 -4.12 -18.96 -20.53
CA LEU A 223 -3.73 -18.96 -21.95
C LEU A 223 -4.34 -20.16 -22.71
N SER A 224 -4.38 -21.34 -22.10
CA SER A 224 -4.99 -22.52 -22.71
C SER A 224 -6.52 -22.37 -22.87
N LYS A 225 -7.21 -21.84 -21.85
CA LYS A 225 -8.66 -21.57 -21.88
C LYS A 225 -9.02 -20.58 -23.00
N THR A 226 -8.27 -19.49 -23.13
CA THR A 226 -8.52 -18.46 -24.14
C THR A 226 -8.24 -18.95 -25.55
N TRP A 227 -7.18 -19.74 -25.77
CA TRP A 227 -6.91 -20.36 -27.06
C TRP A 227 -8.03 -21.32 -27.48
N ALA A 228 -8.51 -22.17 -26.57
CA ALA A 228 -9.62 -23.08 -26.84
C ALA A 228 -10.92 -22.33 -27.20
N HIS A 229 -11.25 -21.24 -26.50
CA HIS A 229 -12.42 -20.42 -26.83
C HIS A 229 -12.35 -19.82 -28.24
N ARG A 230 -11.17 -19.37 -28.68
CA ARG A 230 -10.99 -18.79 -30.04
C ARG A 230 -11.08 -19.83 -31.15
N GLN A 231 -10.78 -21.10 -30.88
CA GLN A 231 -10.88 -22.20 -31.84
C GLN A 231 -12.33 -22.66 -32.06
N VAL A 232 -13.18 -22.59 -31.02
CA VAL A 232 -14.56 -23.09 -31.05
C VAL A 232 -15.57 -22.00 -31.44
N GLY A 233 -15.20 -20.73 -31.29
CA GLY A 233 -16.08 -19.57 -31.54
C GLY A 233 -15.90 -18.87 -32.88
N GLY A 234 -15.62 -19.56 -33.98
CA GLY A 234 -15.49 -18.93 -35.30
C GLY A 234 -16.55 -19.38 -36.31
N PRO A 235 -17.11 -18.48 -37.15
CA PRO A 235 -17.17 -17.01 -37.10
C PRO A 235 -18.49 -16.44 -36.51
#